data_AF-A0A812Z9I0-F1
#
_entry.id   AF-A0A812Z9I0-F1
#
_cell.length_a   1.000
_cell.length_b   1.000
_cell.length_c   1.000
_cell.angle_alpha   90.00
_cell.angle_beta   90.00
_cell.angle_gamma   90.00
#
_symmetry.space_group_name_H-M   'P 1'
#
loop_
_entity.id
_entity.type
_entity.pdbx_description
1 polymer ?
#
loop_
_entity_poly.entity_id
_entity_poly.type
_entity_poly.pdbx_seq_one_letter_code
_entity_poly.pdbx_strand_id
1 'polypeptide(L)'
;MDVSGRIPRRTLILTGLATSVSLQGCSTMIPTHETGYWQNMTSYLENYKFETPGLETTQLNPCALDIPRYLQCSGHGECKAWTQDPTRDDLPKAGADAPRFCYCAEGWADPNCETPRKSQRVAFLLSLFGGVLGLDQLYLGFFFPYGLLKLLSLGGLGIWWIYDLVRIGTSPVDTARSFKVARNVPHWAFVLSATIFFVALAFVYSAFSIRRHRVRKQREVMLLQSEGAAIESRRQYSGYGSTLS
;
A
#
# COMPACT_ATOMS: atom_id res chain seq x y z
N MET A 1 20.71 46.15 -12.79
CA MET A 1 20.05 45.05 -13.54
C MET A 1 18.56 45.28 -13.41
N ASP A 2 18.01 46.07 -14.33
CA ASP A 2 16.64 46.59 -14.24
C ASP A 2 15.68 45.62 -14.94
N VAL A 3 14.91 44.89 -14.15
CA VAL A 3 13.89 43.94 -14.62
C VAL A 3 12.57 44.70 -14.71
N SER A 4 12.40 45.46 -15.79
CA SER A 4 11.10 46.06 -16.14
C SER A 4 10.80 45.87 -17.61
N GLY A 5 10.74 44.60 -18.01
CA GLY A 5 10.24 44.20 -19.32
C GLY A 5 8.73 44.35 -19.38
N ARG A 6 8.25 45.55 -19.75
CA ARG A 6 6.83 45.79 -20.05
C ARG A 6 6.44 44.95 -21.27
N ILE A 7 5.73 43.84 -21.03
CA ILE A 7 5.23 42.96 -22.10
C ILE A 7 4.32 43.79 -23.01
N PRO A 8 4.55 43.82 -24.35
CA PRO A 8 3.75 44.63 -25.25
C PRO A 8 2.28 44.19 -25.20
N ARG A 9 1.36 45.15 -25.16
CA ARG A 9 -0.09 44.91 -25.11
C ARG A 9 -0.58 44.01 -26.27
N ARG A 10 0.11 44.05 -27.41
CA ARG A 10 -0.12 43.17 -28.57
C ARG A 10 0.20 41.70 -28.28
N THR A 11 1.24 41.43 -27.50
CA THR A 11 1.65 40.06 -27.11
C THR A 11 0.64 39.45 -26.14
N LEU A 12 0.10 40.25 -25.22
CA LEU A 12 -1.00 39.82 -24.33
C LEU A 12 -2.30 39.51 -25.10
N ILE A 13 -2.64 40.34 -26.10
CA ILE A 13 -3.83 40.10 -26.94
C ILE A 13 -3.64 38.84 -27.79
N LEU A 14 -2.47 38.66 -28.42
CA LEU A 14 -2.18 37.49 -29.25
C LEU A 14 -2.16 36.19 -28.44
N THR A 15 -1.59 36.21 -27.23
CA THR A 15 -1.61 35.04 -26.33
C THR A 15 -3.02 34.75 -25.80
N GLY A 16 -3.81 35.77 -25.48
CA GLY A 16 -5.23 35.61 -25.13
C GLY A 16 -6.06 35.02 -26.28
N LEU A 17 -5.81 35.44 -27.51
CA LEU A 17 -6.53 34.95 -28.69
C LEU A 17 -6.11 33.52 -29.04
N ALA A 18 -4.81 33.20 -28.96
CA ALA A 18 -4.29 31.86 -29.18
C ALA A 18 -4.79 30.85 -28.13
N THR A 19 -4.85 31.24 -26.86
CA THR A 19 -5.42 30.39 -25.79
C THR A 19 -6.91 30.17 -25.99
N SER A 20 -7.67 31.20 -26.40
CA SER A 20 -9.10 31.10 -26.68
C SER A 20 -9.41 30.16 -27.85
N VAL A 21 -8.62 30.20 -28.92
CA VAL A 21 -8.78 29.30 -30.09
C VAL A 21 -8.37 27.87 -29.75
N SER A 22 -7.34 27.69 -28.90
CA SER A 22 -6.90 26.36 -28.44
C SER A 22 -7.87 25.71 -27.44
N LEU A 23 -8.78 26.49 -26.84
CA LEU A 23 -9.83 26.01 -25.93
C LEU A 23 -11.17 25.71 -26.61
N GLN A 24 -11.24 25.79 -27.95
CA GLN A 24 -12.42 25.32 -28.66
C GLN A 24 -12.55 23.81 -28.48
N GLY A 25 -13.47 23.40 -27.59
CA GLY A 25 -13.76 22.00 -27.33
C GLY A 25 -14.08 21.29 -28.64
N CYS A 26 -13.27 20.28 -28.97
CA CYS A 26 -13.50 19.44 -30.12
C CYS A 26 -14.83 18.69 -29.91
N SER A 27 -15.77 18.81 -30.84
CA SER A 27 -16.98 17.98 -30.90
C SER A 27 -16.57 16.55 -31.26
N THR A 28 -15.91 15.89 -30.32
CA THR A 28 -15.58 14.47 -30.43
C THR A 28 -16.90 13.71 -30.41
N MET A 29 -17.15 12.91 -31.45
CA MET A 29 -18.16 11.86 -31.38
C MET A 29 -17.70 10.92 -30.26
N ILE A 30 -18.28 11.09 -29.08
CA ILE A 30 -18.09 10.17 -27.96
C ILE A 30 -18.79 8.88 -28.38
N PRO A 31 -18.07 7.77 -28.60
CA PRO A 31 -18.70 6.51 -28.96
C PRO A 31 -19.63 6.10 -27.82
N THR A 32 -20.94 6.24 -28.04
CA THR A 32 -21.97 5.74 -27.14
C THR A 32 -22.11 4.25 -27.38
N HIS A 33 -21.94 3.45 -26.34
CA HIS A 33 -22.22 2.02 -26.39
C HIS A 33 -23.74 1.80 -26.42
N GLU A 34 -24.21 0.83 -27.22
CA GLU A 34 -25.63 0.47 -27.34
C GLU A 34 -26.15 -0.25 -26.08
N THR A 35 -25.28 -1.04 -25.44
CA THR A 35 -25.54 -1.73 -24.18
C THR A 35 -24.58 -1.25 -23.11
N GLY A 36 -25.08 -1.06 -21.88
CA GLY A 36 -24.26 -0.65 -20.75
C GLY A 36 -23.08 -1.61 -20.56
N TYR A 37 -21.88 -1.08 -20.34
CA TYR A 37 -20.64 -1.87 -20.23
C TYR A 37 -20.73 -3.07 -19.27
N TRP A 38 -21.57 -2.98 -18.23
CA TRP A 38 -21.85 -4.07 -17.29
C TRP A 38 -22.47 -5.32 -17.93
N GLN A 39 -23.18 -5.20 -19.06
CA GLN A 39 -23.75 -6.34 -19.80
C GLN A 39 -22.69 -7.14 -20.57
N ASN A 40 -21.58 -6.50 -20.92
CA ASN A 40 -20.48 -7.14 -21.65
C ASN A 40 -19.45 -7.78 -20.70
N MET A 41 -19.60 -7.59 -19.38
CA MET A 41 -18.77 -8.24 -18.38
C MET A 41 -19.35 -9.62 -18.05
N THR A 42 -18.49 -10.63 -17.91
CA THR A 42 -18.93 -11.96 -17.46
C THR A 42 -19.58 -11.83 -16.09
N SER A 43 -20.75 -12.45 -15.95
CA SER A 43 -21.51 -12.34 -14.72
C SER A 43 -20.78 -13.09 -13.59
N TYR A 44 -20.96 -12.64 -12.36
CA TYR A 44 -20.48 -13.37 -11.18
C TYR A 44 -20.94 -14.84 -11.18
N LEU A 45 -22.15 -15.08 -11.70
CA LEU A 45 -22.76 -16.39 -11.82
C LEU A 45 -21.96 -17.33 -12.74
N GLU A 46 -21.39 -16.79 -13.80
CA GLU A 46 -20.56 -17.54 -14.76
C GLU A 46 -19.14 -17.74 -14.25
N ASN A 47 -18.54 -16.73 -13.61
CA ASN A 47 -17.17 -16.80 -13.10
C ASN A 47 -17.01 -17.79 -11.94
N TYR A 48 -18.06 -17.99 -11.13
CA TYR A 48 -18.03 -18.86 -9.95
C TYR A 48 -19.05 -19.99 -10.02
N LYS A 49 -19.48 -20.38 -11.22
CA LYS A 49 -20.34 -21.57 -11.40
C LYS A 49 -19.63 -22.81 -10.85
N PHE A 50 -20.39 -23.66 -10.19
CA PHE A 50 -19.90 -24.96 -9.77
C PHE A 50 -20.31 -26.00 -10.80
N GLU A 51 -19.31 -26.70 -11.36
CA GLU A 51 -19.51 -27.79 -12.29
C GLU A 51 -19.40 -29.12 -11.54
N THR A 52 -20.45 -29.94 -11.63
CA THR A 52 -20.47 -31.24 -10.96
C THR A 52 -19.78 -32.28 -11.85
N PRO A 53 -18.83 -33.09 -11.31
CA PRO A 53 -18.21 -34.15 -12.09
C PRO A 53 -19.26 -35.19 -12.50
N GLY A 54 -19.51 -35.31 -13.81
CA GLY A 54 -20.42 -36.31 -14.38
C GLY A 54 -21.90 -35.90 -14.49
N LEU A 55 -22.25 -34.65 -14.17
CA LEU A 55 -23.61 -34.12 -14.37
C LEU A 55 -23.53 -32.74 -15.03
N GLU A 56 -24.19 -32.55 -16.17
CA GLU A 56 -24.21 -31.27 -16.94
C GLU A 56 -25.06 -30.16 -16.28
N THR A 57 -25.23 -30.18 -14.95
CA THR A 57 -25.95 -29.12 -14.26
C THR A 57 -24.96 -28.13 -13.69
N THR A 58 -24.95 -26.92 -14.24
CA THR A 58 -24.29 -25.76 -13.65
C THR A 58 -25.19 -25.20 -12.55
N GLN A 59 -24.72 -25.22 -11.32
CA GLN A 59 -25.41 -24.57 -10.20
C GLN A 59 -24.47 -23.63 -9.48
N LEU A 60 -25.04 -22.60 -8.86
CA LEU A 60 -24.28 -21.57 -8.18
C LEU A 60 -23.77 -21.98 -6.80
N ASN A 61 -24.48 -22.91 -6.17
CA ASN A 61 -24.32 -23.20 -4.76
C ASN A 61 -24.14 -24.71 -4.56
N PRO A 62 -22.90 -25.17 -4.31
CA PRO A 62 -22.61 -26.56 -4.02
C PRO A 62 -23.40 -27.09 -2.81
N CYS A 63 -23.72 -26.22 -1.84
CA CYS A 63 -24.40 -26.58 -0.59
C CYS A 63 -25.91 -26.80 -0.74
N ALA A 64 -26.51 -26.44 -1.88
CA ALA A 64 -27.90 -26.74 -2.18
C ALA A 64 -28.07 -28.15 -2.80
N LEU A 65 -26.97 -28.77 -3.21
CA LEU A 65 -26.94 -30.07 -3.87
C LEU A 65 -26.64 -31.19 -2.86
N ASP A 66 -27.24 -32.36 -3.08
CA ASP A 66 -26.94 -33.57 -2.33
C ASP A 66 -25.69 -34.27 -2.90
N ILE A 67 -24.53 -33.61 -2.72
CA ILE A 67 -23.21 -34.09 -3.15
C ILE A 67 -22.36 -34.53 -1.96
N PRO A 68 -21.37 -35.43 -2.17
CA PRO A 68 -20.46 -35.86 -1.10
C PRO A 68 -19.74 -34.69 -0.41
N ARG A 69 -19.53 -34.78 0.90
CA ARG A 69 -18.91 -33.71 1.71
C ARG A 69 -17.52 -33.28 1.25
N TYR A 70 -16.73 -34.17 0.64
CA TYR A 70 -15.40 -33.84 0.13
C TYR A 70 -15.46 -32.95 -1.13
N LEU A 71 -16.60 -32.97 -1.83
CA LEU A 71 -16.84 -32.19 -3.04
C LEU A 71 -17.57 -30.87 -2.73
N GLN A 72 -18.29 -30.82 -1.61
CA GLN A 72 -18.87 -29.59 -1.09
C GLN A 72 -17.75 -28.57 -0.81
N CYS A 73 -17.89 -27.36 -1.36
CA CYS A 73 -16.94 -26.27 -1.15
C CYS A 73 -15.49 -26.65 -1.49
N SER A 74 -15.31 -27.48 -2.53
CA SER A 74 -14.00 -27.99 -2.98
C SER A 74 -13.20 -28.71 -1.88
N GLY A 75 -13.86 -29.18 -0.83
CA GLY A 75 -13.22 -29.81 0.34
C GLY A 75 -12.46 -28.82 1.24
N HIS A 76 -12.61 -27.50 1.02
CA HIS A 76 -11.89 -26.44 1.73
C HIS A 76 -12.80 -25.58 2.63
N GLY A 77 -14.01 -26.06 2.90
CA GLY A 77 -14.98 -25.34 3.73
C GLY A 77 -16.14 -26.22 4.18
N GLU A 78 -17.09 -25.59 4.86
CA GLU A 78 -18.30 -26.24 5.37
C GLU A 78 -19.56 -25.45 5.00
N CYS A 79 -20.66 -26.14 4.74
CA CYS A 79 -21.93 -25.52 4.38
C CYS A 79 -22.68 -24.98 5.62
N LYS A 80 -22.73 -23.66 5.76
CA LYS A 80 -23.42 -22.95 6.87
C LYS A 80 -24.63 -22.18 6.36
N ALA A 81 -25.69 -22.11 7.16
CA ALA A 81 -26.86 -21.31 6.81
C ALA A 81 -26.54 -19.81 6.84
N TRP A 82 -27.07 -19.03 5.90
CA TRP A 82 -26.79 -17.59 5.75
C TRP A 82 -27.04 -16.76 7.01
N THR A 83 -28.03 -17.13 7.81
CA THR A 83 -28.43 -16.40 9.02
C THR A 83 -27.69 -16.82 10.29
N GLN A 84 -26.82 -17.83 10.21
CA GLN A 84 -26.03 -18.27 11.35
C GLN A 84 -24.65 -17.59 11.33
N ASP A 85 -24.53 -16.47 12.04
CA ASP A 85 -23.20 -15.98 12.43
C ASP A 85 -22.77 -16.77 13.68
N PRO A 86 -21.71 -17.61 13.62
CA PRO A 86 -21.26 -18.39 14.78
C PRO A 86 -20.75 -17.53 15.94
N THR A 87 -20.61 -16.21 15.74
CA THR A 87 -20.19 -15.26 16.78
C THR A 87 -21.34 -14.48 17.41
N ARG A 88 -22.58 -14.68 16.93
CA ARG A 88 -23.77 -13.97 17.43
C ARG A 88 -24.91 -14.94 17.71
N ASP A 89 -25.06 -15.31 18.97
CA ASP A 89 -26.17 -16.14 19.46
C ASP A 89 -27.53 -15.43 19.45
N ASP A 90 -27.55 -14.10 19.23
CA ASP A 90 -28.76 -13.27 19.17
C ASP A 90 -29.60 -13.50 17.91
N LEU A 91 -29.04 -14.17 16.89
CA LEU A 91 -29.72 -14.38 15.60
C LEU A 91 -30.65 -15.60 15.66
N PRO A 92 -31.83 -15.55 15.00
CA PRO A 92 -32.73 -16.70 14.94
C PRO A 92 -32.01 -17.91 14.34
N LYS A 93 -32.13 -19.07 15.01
CA LYS A 93 -31.64 -20.34 14.45
C LYS A 93 -32.27 -20.54 13.08
N ALA A 94 -31.43 -20.68 12.06
CA ALA A 94 -31.89 -20.87 10.69
C ALA A 94 -32.86 -22.06 10.59
N GLY A 95 -34.01 -21.85 9.95
CA GLY A 95 -34.95 -22.93 9.63
C GLY A 95 -34.37 -23.92 8.62
N ALA A 96 -35.05 -25.05 8.42
CA ALA A 96 -34.61 -26.10 7.50
C ALA A 96 -34.46 -25.61 6.05
N ASP A 97 -35.26 -24.62 5.64
CA ASP A 97 -35.27 -24.07 4.28
C ASP A 97 -34.31 -22.88 4.07
N ALA A 98 -33.50 -22.54 5.08
CA ALA A 98 -32.58 -21.42 4.97
C ALA A 98 -31.47 -21.73 3.95
N PRO A 99 -31.15 -20.78 3.03
CA PRO A 99 -30.08 -20.99 2.07
C PRO A 99 -28.75 -21.18 2.80
N ARG A 100 -28.04 -22.25 2.43
CA ARG A 100 -26.73 -22.60 2.99
C ARG A 100 -25.66 -22.22 1.99
N PHE A 101 -24.58 -21.61 2.45
CA PHE A 101 -23.45 -21.21 1.62
C PHE A 101 -22.16 -21.83 2.17
N CYS A 102 -21.15 -21.92 1.31
CA CYS A 102 -19.83 -22.36 1.71
C CYS A 102 -19.19 -21.35 2.65
N TYR A 103 -18.75 -21.84 3.80
CA TYR A 103 -17.90 -21.11 4.73
C TYR A 103 -16.47 -21.66 4.61
N CYS A 104 -15.61 -20.91 3.92
CA CYS A 104 -14.26 -21.35 3.61
C CYS A 104 -13.33 -21.33 4.81
N ALA A 105 -12.37 -22.25 4.82
CA ALA A 105 -11.23 -22.21 5.72
C ALA A 105 -10.37 -20.97 5.49
N GLU A 106 -9.55 -20.58 6.47
CA GLU A 106 -8.83 -19.31 6.45
C GLU A 106 -7.88 -19.13 5.24
N GLY A 107 -7.42 -20.22 4.64
CA GLY A 107 -6.53 -20.21 3.48
C GLY A 107 -7.21 -20.04 2.13
N TRP A 108 -8.55 -20.02 2.07
CA TRP A 108 -9.31 -20.07 0.82
C TRP A 108 -10.33 -18.93 0.72
N ALA A 109 -10.69 -18.57 -0.51
CA ALA A 109 -11.69 -17.58 -0.86
C ALA A 109 -12.59 -18.13 -1.99
N ASP A 110 -13.58 -17.33 -2.40
CA ASP A 110 -14.60 -17.61 -3.42
C ASP A 110 -15.85 -18.33 -2.88
N PRO A 111 -17.00 -18.23 -3.59
CA PRO A 111 -18.21 -18.99 -3.24
C PRO A 111 -18.02 -20.48 -3.09
N ASN A 112 -17.04 -21.04 -3.81
CA ASN A 112 -16.77 -22.47 -3.83
C ASN A 112 -15.48 -22.84 -3.07
N CYS A 113 -14.84 -21.88 -2.38
CA CYS A 113 -13.58 -22.08 -1.68
C CYS A 113 -12.43 -22.63 -2.56
N GLU A 114 -12.42 -22.25 -3.84
CA GLU A 114 -11.46 -22.75 -4.83
C GLU A 114 -10.20 -21.90 -4.94
N THR A 115 -10.26 -20.59 -4.67
CA THR A 115 -9.05 -19.77 -4.81
C THR A 115 -8.24 -19.72 -3.52
N PRO A 116 -6.91 -19.87 -3.62
CA PRO A 116 -6.03 -19.72 -2.46
C PRO A 116 -5.93 -18.25 -2.06
N ARG A 117 -6.24 -17.97 -0.79
CA ARG A 117 -6.26 -16.64 -0.19
C ARG A 117 -4.88 -16.23 0.30
N LYS A 118 -4.51 -14.97 0.07
CA LYS A 118 -3.25 -14.40 0.58
C LYS A 118 -3.34 -14.10 2.08
N SER A 119 -2.26 -14.32 2.81
CA SER A 119 -2.18 -14.05 4.25
C SER A 119 -1.99 -12.55 4.55
N GLN A 120 -2.82 -11.98 5.43
CA GLN A 120 -2.66 -10.60 5.92
C GLN A 120 -1.38 -10.40 6.74
N ARG A 121 -0.96 -11.42 7.52
CA ARG A 121 0.28 -11.36 8.31
C ARG A 121 1.50 -11.10 7.42
N VAL A 122 1.57 -11.81 6.30
CA VAL A 122 2.67 -11.67 5.34
C VAL A 122 2.63 -10.29 4.69
N ALA A 123 1.46 -9.84 4.23
CA ALA A 123 1.29 -8.49 3.69
C ALA A 123 1.70 -7.40 4.69
N PHE A 124 1.32 -7.55 5.96
CA PHE A 124 1.66 -6.61 7.03
C PHE A 124 3.17 -6.56 7.30
N LEU A 125 3.85 -7.70 7.43
CA LEU A 125 5.30 -7.74 7.63
C LEU A 125 6.06 -7.15 6.44
N LEU A 126 5.59 -7.42 5.22
CA LEU A 126 6.14 -6.80 4.01
C LEU A 126 5.94 -5.28 4.01
N SER A 127 4.81 -4.78 4.52
CA SER A 127 4.56 -3.34 4.67
C SER A 127 5.46 -2.72 5.73
N LEU A 128 5.62 -3.38 6.89
CA LEU A 128 6.43 -2.87 8.00
C LEU A 128 7.90 -2.73 7.64
N PHE A 129 8.51 -3.75 7.01
CA PHE A 129 9.94 -3.75 6.68
C PHE A 129 10.25 -3.30 5.24
N GLY A 130 9.37 -3.61 4.30
CA GLY A 130 9.57 -3.39 2.86
C GLY A 130 8.61 -2.40 2.23
N GLY A 131 7.78 -1.70 3.02
CA GLY A 131 6.72 -0.87 2.48
C GLY A 131 7.20 0.45 1.86
N VAL A 132 8.41 0.92 2.19
CA VAL A 132 9.07 2.05 1.47
C VAL A 132 9.35 1.66 0.01
N LEU A 133 9.65 0.39 -0.24
CA LEU A 133 9.82 -0.18 -1.58
C LEU A 133 8.49 -0.64 -2.20
N GLY A 134 7.38 -0.63 -1.45
CA GLY A 134 6.08 -1.11 -1.92
C GLY A 134 5.95 -2.63 -2.07
N LEU A 135 6.74 -3.43 -1.34
CA LEU A 135 6.67 -4.90 -1.42
C LEU A 135 5.30 -5.47 -1.01
N ASP A 136 4.58 -4.76 -0.15
CA ASP A 136 3.21 -5.07 0.24
C ASP A 136 2.22 -5.01 -0.93
N GLN A 137 2.29 -3.96 -1.74
CA GLN A 137 1.44 -3.81 -2.93
C GLN A 137 1.77 -4.84 -4.01
N LEU A 138 3.05 -5.18 -4.17
CA LEU A 138 3.50 -6.25 -5.07
C LEU A 138 2.92 -7.61 -4.64
N TYR A 139 2.92 -7.91 -3.34
CA TYR A 139 2.35 -9.15 -2.81
C TYR A 139 0.82 -9.24 -2.98
N LEU A 140 0.12 -8.12 -2.84
CA LEU A 140 -1.33 -8.04 -3.06
C LEU A 140 -1.72 -8.11 -4.55
N GLY A 141 -0.74 -8.04 -5.45
CA GLY A 141 -0.93 -8.11 -6.90
C GLY A 141 -1.17 -6.76 -7.58
N PHE A 142 -1.06 -5.64 -6.84
CA PHE A 142 -1.19 -4.29 -7.38
C PHE A 142 0.12 -3.81 -8.01
N PHE A 143 0.54 -4.49 -9.07
CA PHE A 143 1.82 -4.24 -9.74
C PHE A 143 1.85 -2.86 -10.45
N PHE A 144 0.88 -2.61 -11.32
CA PHE A 144 0.66 -1.32 -11.99
C PHE A 144 -0.75 -0.80 -11.69
N PRO A 145 -0.94 0.47 -11.28
CA PRO A 145 0.05 1.55 -11.17
C PRO A 145 0.72 1.69 -9.79
N TYR A 146 0.10 1.21 -8.71
CA TYR A 146 0.49 1.57 -7.34
C TYR A 146 1.87 1.06 -6.91
N GLY A 147 2.22 -0.19 -7.24
CA GLY A 147 3.51 -0.79 -6.90
C GLY A 147 4.69 -0.07 -7.57
N LEU A 148 4.61 0.13 -8.89
CA LEU A 148 5.68 0.85 -9.60
C LEU A 148 5.77 2.34 -9.21
N LEU A 149 4.63 3.01 -9.02
CA LEU A 149 4.61 4.42 -8.66
C LEU A 149 5.20 4.64 -7.25
N LYS A 150 4.99 3.69 -6.32
CA LYS A 150 5.69 3.65 -5.04
C LYS A 150 7.20 3.51 -5.16
N LEU A 151 7.65 2.58 -6.02
CA LEU A 151 9.08 2.35 -6.25
C LEU A 151 9.76 3.60 -6.83
N LEU A 152 9.15 4.22 -7.84
CA LEU A 152 9.68 5.42 -8.49
C LEU A 152 9.66 6.65 -7.57
N SER A 153 8.67 6.76 -6.68
CA SER A 153 8.57 7.85 -5.72
C SER A 153 9.38 7.62 -4.43
N LEU A 154 10.17 6.54 -4.34
CA LEU A 154 10.88 6.12 -3.12
C LEU A 154 9.97 6.14 -1.87
N GLY A 155 8.74 5.65 -2.04
CA GLY A 155 7.75 5.59 -0.96
C GLY A 155 7.09 6.92 -0.60
N GLY A 156 7.18 7.95 -1.45
CA GLY A 156 6.40 9.19 -1.34
C GLY A 156 6.62 9.94 -0.02
N LEU A 157 7.89 10.12 0.37
CA LEU A 157 8.30 10.72 1.66
C LEU A 157 7.76 9.98 2.90
N GLY A 158 7.40 8.70 2.77
CA GLY A 158 6.89 7.87 3.86
C GLY A 158 5.37 7.98 4.10
N ILE A 159 4.66 8.92 3.46
CA ILE A 159 3.20 9.05 3.61
C ILE A 159 2.49 7.83 3.05
N TRP A 160 2.88 7.40 1.84
CA TRP A 160 2.31 6.22 1.19
C TRP A 160 2.63 4.93 1.94
N TRP A 161 3.78 4.90 2.62
CA TRP A 161 4.17 3.79 3.47
C TRP A 161 3.30 3.71 4.72
N ILE A 162 3.12 4.83 5.44
CA ILE A 162 2.27 4.89 6.64
C ILE A 162 0.80 4.57 6.29
N TYR A 163 0.30 5.08 5.16
CA TYR A 163 -1.05 4.79 4.70
C TYR A 163 -1.30 3.28 4.53
N ASP A 164 -0.40 2.59 3.83
CA ASP A 164 -0.56 1.15 3.62
C ASP A 164 -0.34 0.33 4.89
N LEU A 165 0.59 0.76 5.76
CA LEU A 165 0.80 0.12 7.06
C LEU A 165 -0.48 0.12 7.90
N VAL A 166 -1.18 1.27 7.97
CA VAL A 166 -2.45 1.41 8.70
C VAL A 166 -3.57 0.65 8.00
N ARG A 167 -3.68 0.77 6.68
CA ARG A 167 -4.73 0.11 5.88
C ARG A 167 -4.67 -1.41 6.01
N ILE A 168 -3.48 -2.01 5.88
CA ILE A 168 -3.26 -3.47 5.95
C ILE A 168 -3.36 -3.98 7.40
N GLY A 169 -2.90 -3.18 8.37
CA GLY A 169 -2.88 -3.57 9.79
C GLY A 169 -4.27 -3.56 10.44
N THR A 170 -5.12 -2.60 10.09
CA THR A 170 -6.44 -2.42 10.72
C THR A 170 -7.51 -3.37 10.19
N SER A 171 -7.47 -3.71 8.91
CA SER A 171 -8.52 -4.50 8.27
C SER A 171 -7.97 -5.41 7.17
N PRO A 172 -8.64 -6.55 6.88
CA PRO A 172 -8.29 -7.37 5.75
C PRO A 172 -8.59 -6.62 4.44
N VAL A 173 -7.53 -6.27 3.73
CA VAL A 173 -7.57 -5.55 2.44
C VAL A 173 -7.92 -6.46 1.27
N ASP A 174 -8.48 -5.86 0.22
CA ASP A 174 -8.73 -6.56 -1.05
C ASP A 174 -7.43 -6.76 -1.83
N THR A 175 -7.35 -7.88 -2.53
CA THR A 175 -6.27 -8.21 -3.47
C THR A 175 -6.65 -7.81 -4.89
N ALA A 176 -5.70 -7.85 -5.83
CA ALA A 176 -5.97 -7.61 -7.24
C ALA A 176 -6.99 -8.59 -7.87
N ARG A 177 -7.22 -9.75 -7.22
CA ARG A 177 -8.22 -10.75 -7.62
C ARG A 177 -9.59 -10.53 -6.97
N SER A 178 -9.86 -9.34 -6.42
CA SER A 178 -11.14 -8.94 -5.79
C SER A 178 -11.50 -9.63 -4.46
N PHE A 179 -10.64 -10.51 -3.94
CA PHE A 179 -10.87 -11.16 -2.64
C PHE A 179 -10.08 -10.53 -1.51
N LYS A 180 -10.69 -10.47 -0.33
CA LYS A 180 -10.04 -10.03 0.91
C LYS A 180 -8.96 -11.01 1.35
N VAL A 181 -7.88 -10.48 1.91
CA VAL A 181 -6.83 -11.30 2.54
C VAL A 181 -7.33 -12.01 3.80
N ALA A 182 -6.64 -13.08 4.18
CA ALA A 182 -6.96 -13.86 5.37
C ALA A 182 -6.74 -13.05 6.65
N ARG A 183 -7.79 -12.94 7.49
CA ARG A 183 -7.76 -12.20 8.76
C ARG A 183 -6.96 -12.95 9.83
N ASN A 184 -5.65 -12.97 9.64
CA ASN A 184 -4.75 -13.70 10.52
C ASN A 184 -4.10 -12.77 11.55
N VAL A 185 -4.15 -11.44 11.36
CA VAL A 185 -3.53 -10.48 12.29
C VAL A 185 -4.57 -9.98 13.29
N PRO A 186 -4.45 -10.28 14.60
CA PRO A 186 -5.31 -9.65 15.60
C PRO A 186 -4.89 -8.20 15.82
N HIS A 187 -5.85 -7.34 16.16
CA HIS A 187 -5.63 -5.90 16.29
C HIS A 187 -4.52 -5.54 17.30
N TRP A 188 -4.47 -6.21 18.45
CA TRP A 188 -3.43 -5.98 19.46
C TRP A 188 -2.02 -6.25 18.93
N ALA A 189 -1.84 -7.28 18.09
CA ALA A 189 -0.53 -7.65 17.55
C ALA A 189 -0.06 -6.61 16.53
N PHE A 190 -0.98 -6.09 15.72
CA PHE A 190 -0.72 -4.95 14.85
C PHE A 190 -0.25 -3.73 15.66
N VAL A 191 -0.99 -3.32 16.69
CA VAL A 191 -0.67 -2.13 17.49
C VAL A 191 0.69 -2.28 18.18
N LEU A 192 0.95 -3.43 18.82
CA LEU A 192 2.23 -3.66 19.50
C LEU A 192 3.41 -3.67 18.52
N SER A 193 3.28 -4.38 17.40
CA SER A 193 4.37 -4.45 16.41
C SER A 193 4.66 -3.09 15.77
N ALA A 194 3.63 -2.32 15.41
CA ALA A 194 3.80 -0.98 14.85
C ALA A 194 4.45 -0.02 15.86
N THR A 195 3.95 0.02 17.11
CA THR A 195 4.50 0.90 18.16
C THR A 195 5.94 0.58 18.50
N ILE A 196 6.27 -0.71 18.68
CA ILE A 196 7.65 -1.16 18.94
C ILE A 196 8.57 -0.75 17.79
N PHE A 197 8.12 -0.90 16.54
CA PHE A 197 8.92 -0.53 15.38
C PHE A 197 9.21 0.98 15.34
N PHE A 198 8.21 1.84 15.54
CA PHE A 198 8.43 3.29 15.55
C PHE A 198 9.29 3.76 16.72
N VAL A 199 9.15 3.16 17.91
CA VAL A 199 10.02 3.43 19.06
C VAL A 199 11.46 3.03 18.76
N ALA A 200 11.68 1.86 18.15
CA ALA A 200 13.02 1.41 17.75
C ALA A 200 13.63 2.35 16.70
N LEU A 201 12.87 2.79 15.70
CA LEU A 201 13.33 3.77 14.71
C LEU A 201 13.68 5.11 15.35
N ALA A 202 12.86 5.62 16.27
CA ALA A 202 13.12 6.86 16.99
C ALA A 202 14.40 6.75 17.84
N PHE A 203 14.61 5.62 18.50
CA PHE A 203 15.83 5.35 19.27
C PHE A 203 17.07 5.34 18.38
N VAL A 204 17.04 4.63 17.25
CA VAL A 204 18.15 4.58 16.28
C VAL A 204 18.44 5.97 15.70
N TYR A 205 17.39 6.72 15.32
CA TYR A 205 17.52 8.09 14.83
C TYR A 205 18.16 9.01 15.88
N SER A 206 17.72 8.93 17.14
CA SER A 206 18.28 9.69 18.25
C SER A 206 19.75 9.35 18.48
N ALA A 207 20.10 8.06 18.55
CA ALA A 207 21.48 7.61 18.72
C ALA A 207 22.39 8.10 17.57
N PHE A 208 21.90 8.04 16.33
CA PHE A 208 22.62 8.51 15.16
C PHE A 208 22.80 10.03 15.15
N SER A 209 21.75 10.78 15.54
CA SER A 209 21.79 12.22 15.70
C SER A 209 22.84 12.63 16.74
N ILE A 210 22.80 12.01 17.93
CA ILE A 210 23.78 12.25 18.99
C ILE A 210 25.20 11.94 18.51
N ARG A 211 25.41 10.80 17.82
CA ARG A 211 26.71 10.43 17.27
C ARG A 211 27.22 11.47 16.27
N ARG A 212 26.37 11.90 15.33
CA ARG A 212 26.70 12.95 14.35
C ARG A 212 27.05 14.27 15.04
N HIS A 213 26.28 14.68 16.04
CA HIS A 213 26.55 15.89 16.81
C HIS A 213 27.87 15.79 17.59
N ARG A 214 28.14 14.66 18.25
CA ARG A 214 29.40 14.44 18.96
C ARG A 214 30.61 14.48 18.02
N VAL A 215 30.54 13.82 16.86
CA VAL A 215 31.62 13.84 15.86
C VAL A 215 31.84 15.25 15.28
N ARG A 216 30.77 16.02 15.02
CA ARG A 216 30.91 17.41 14.57
C ARG A 216 31.59 18.28 15.62
N LYS A 217 31.17 18.18 16.89
CA LYS A 217 31.81 18.94 18.00
C LYS A 217 33.28 18.55 18.21
N GLN A 218 33.62 17.25 18.11
CA GLN A 218 35.01 16.80 18.20
C GLN A 218 35.89 17.36 17.07
N ARG A 219 35.35 17.48 15.85
CA ARG A 219 36.06 18.10 14.72
C ARG A 219 36.31 19.59 14.95
N GLU A 220 35.33 20.33 15.45
CA GLU A 220 35.49 21.76 15.78
C GLU A 220 36.58 22.00 16.83
N VAL A 221 36.62 21.19 17.90
CA VAL A 221 37.66 21.30 18.94
C VAL A 221 39.06 21.01 18.39
N MET A 222 39.22 19.97 17.56
CA MET A 222 40.50 19.65 16.93
C MET A 222 40.99 20.77 16.00
N LEU A 223 40.08 21.40 15.25
CA LEU A 223 40.42 22.55 14.39
C LEU A 223 40.92 23.74 15.21
N LEU A 224 40.22 24.11 16.29
CA LEU A 224 40.65 25.20 17.18
C LEU A 224 42.02 24.94 17.83
N GLN A 225 42.31 23.70 18.21
CA GLN A 225 43.63 23.32 18.73
C GLN A 225 44.72 23.45 17.65
N SER A 226 44.43 23.04 16.41
CA SER A 226 45.37 23.18 15.29
C SER A 226 45.63 24.64 14.91
N GLU A 227 44.60 25.49 14.92
CA GLU A 227 44.71 26.92 14.68
C GLU A 227 45.51 27.62 15.79
N GLY A 228 45.25 27.27 17.05
CA GLY A 228 46.02 27.76 18.20
C GLY A 228 47.51 27.44 18.08
N ALA A 229 47.86 26.18 17.79
CA ALA A 229 49.24 25.75 17.59
C ALA A 229 49.92 26.46 16.38
N ALA A 230 49.17 26.71 15.31
CA ALA A 230 49.67 27.46 14.14
C ALA A 230 49.93 28.95 14.46
N ILE A 231 49.10 29.57 15.30
CA ILE A 231 49.32 30.96 15.75
C ILE A 231 50.55 31.06 16.65
N GLU A 232 50.72 30.12 17.58
CA GLU A 232 51.89 30.05 18.47
C GLU A 232 53.19 29.88 17.67
N SER A 233 53.23 28.94 16.71
CA SER A 233 54.41 28.75 15.86
C SER A 233 54.74 29.99 15.03
N ARG A 234 53.75 30.68 14.47
CA ARG A 234 53.96 31.94 13.72
C ARG A 234 54.54 33.05 14.60
N ARG A 235 54.07 33.21 15.83
CA ARG A 235 54.63 34.19 16.79
C ARG A 235 56.10 33.90 17.10
N GLN A 236 56.45 32.64 17.30
CA GLN A 236 57.82 32.23 17.57
C GLN A 236 58.76 32.58 16.41
N TYR A 237 58.39 32.27 15.16
CA TYR A 237 59.19 32.64 13.98
C TYR A 237 59.38 34.17 13.84
N SER A 238 58.35 34.96 14.11
CA SER A 238 58.47 36.43 14.05
C SER A 238 59.43 37.00 15.10
N GLY A 239 59.47 36.42 16.30
CA GLY A 239 60.40 36.84 17.36
C GLY A 239 61.86 36.55 17.03
N TYR A 240 62.15 35.39 16.42
CA TYR A 240 63.49 35.07 15.94
C TYR A 240 63.95 36.00 14.80
N GLY A 241 63.04 36.41 13.91
CA GLY A 241 63.34 37.33 12.80
C GLY A 241 63.76 38.74 13.27
N SER A 242 63.19 39.24 14.36
CA SER A 242 63.54 40.55 14.93
C SER A 242 64.82 40.55 15.78
N THR A 243 65.31 39.38 16.19
CA THR A 243 66.59 39.24 16.93
C THR A 243 67.80 39.04 16.03
N LEU A 244 67.58 38.80 14.72
CA LEU A 244 68.61 38.51 13.72
C LEU A 244 68.92 39.69 12.79
N SER A 245 68.31 40.86 13.04
CA SER A 245 68.54 42.15 12.36
C SER A 245 69.15 43.16 13.32
#